data_AF-A0A7S1KDN5-F1
#
_entry.id   AF-A0A7S1KDN5-F1
#
_cell.length_a   1.000
_cell.length_b   1.000
_cell.length_c   1.000
_cell.angle_alpha   90.00
_cell.angle_beta   90.00
_cell.angle_gamma   90.00
#
_symmetry.space_group_name_H-M   'P 1'
#
loop_
_entity.id
_entity.type
_entity.pdbx_description
1 polymer ?
#
loop_
_entity_poly.entity_id
_entity_poly.type
_entity_poly.pdbx_seq_one_letter_code
_entity_poly.pdbx_strand_id
1 'polypeptide(L)'
;GGRGRHELVVSHCQAIVLLLFNHADSLSCDEIEAATKIERSELVRTLQSLSLHKVNKLLIKRSPGREVSGSDVFEFNSQFLSKLFRLTINQIQSKETKEEADATQNKVFEDRQYQVDAAIVRIMKYKKTAPHQVLMTELFSQIRFPCKSSDVKKRIESLIEREYLERNADDPNTYNYLA
;
A
#
# COMPACT_ATOMS: atom_id res chain seq x y z
N GLY A 1 15.99 9.11 37.23
CA GLY A 1 15.45 8.71 35.93
C GLY A 1 16.34 9.30 34.87
N GLY A 2 17.11 8.46 34.17
CA GLY A 2 18.42 8.82 33.63
C GLY A 2 18.38 9.73 32.42
N ARG A 3 19.03 10.90 32.53
CA ARG A 3 19.71 11.53 31.40
C ARG A 3 20.91 10.62 31.11
N GLY A 4 20.84 9.84 30.04
CA GLY A 4 21.85 8.85 29.72
C GLY A 4 21.94 8.63 28.22
N ARG A 5 23.00 7.95 27.78
CA ARG A 5 23.13 7.53 26.40
C ARG A 5 22.02 6.55 26.05
N HIS A 6 21.33 6.79 24.95
CA HIS A 6 20.33 5.89 24.37
C HIS A 6 20.79 5.39 23.00
N GLU A 7 20.33 4.21 22.61
CA GLU A 7 20.52 3.65 21.27
C GLU A 7 19.20 3.67 20.52
N LEU A 8 19.19 4.29 19.34
CA LEU A 8 17.99 4.42 18.52
C LEU A 8 18.03 3.40 17.38
N VAL A 9 16.98 2.60 17.25
CA VAL A 9 16.72 1.79 16.07
C VAL A 9 15.71 2.56 15.22
N VAL A 10 16.20 3.11 14.11
CA VAL A 10 15.48 4.04 13.23
C VAL A 10 15.58 3.60 11.78
N SER A 11 14.66 4.08 10.95
CA SER A 11 14.71 3.95 9.49
C SER A 11 15.81 4.83 8.88
N HIS A 12 16.11 4.59 7.60
CA HIS A 12 17.04 5.43 6.85
C HIS A 12 16.59 6.90 6.81
N CYS A 13 15.33 7.16 6.46
CA CYS A 13 14.75 8.51 6.43
C CYS A 13 14.80 9.19 7.81
N GLN A 14 14.43 8.46 8.86
CA GLN A 14 14.49 8.97 10.24
C GLN A 14 15.92 9.32 10.66
N ALA A 15 16.90 8.48 10.33
CA ALA A 15 18.31 8.73 10.63
C ALA A 15 18.81 9.99 9.94
N ILE A 16 18.53 10.17 8.65
CA ILE A 16 18.94 11.37 7.90
C ILE A 16 18.34 12.63 8.54
N VAL A 17 17.05 12.62 8.86
CA VAL A 17 16.40 13.77 9.51
C VAL A 17 17.03 14.09 10.86
N LEU A 18 17.28 13.08 11.70
CA LEU A 18 17.92 13.28 13.01
C LEU A 18 19.34 13.81 12.91
N LEU A 19 20.12 13.41 11.89
CA LEU A 19 21.49 13.88 11.69
C LEU A 19 21.57 15.39 11.41
N LEU A 20 20.53 15.99 10.80
CA LEU A 20 20.49 17.44 10.59
C LEU A 20 20.54 18.22 11.90
N PHE A 21 19.94 17.68 12.97
CA PHE A 21 19.89 18.31 14.28
C PHE A 21 21.22 18.26 15.05
N ASN A 22 22.27 17.64 14.49
CA ASN A 22 23.64 17.79 15.01
C ASN A 22 24.23 19.17 14.71
N HIS A 23 23.67 19.91 13.75
CA HIS A 23 24.18 21.19 13.28
C HIS A 23 23.16 22.34 13.37
N ALA A 24 21.92 22.04 13.76
CA ALA A 24 20.85 23.02 13.92
C ALA A 24 19.93 22.61 15.08
N ASP A 25 19.56 23.57 15.93
CA ASP A 25 18.66 23.31 17.06
C ASP A 25 17.18 23.22 16.62
N SER A 26 16.84 23.91 15.53
CA SER A 26 15.48 23.97 14.98
C SER A 26 15.50 24.07 13.46
N LEU A 27 14.61 23.32 12.78
CA LEU A 27 14.44 23.35 11.33
C LEU A 27 12.96 23.25 10.97
N SER A 28 12.53 23.97 9.93
CA SER A 28 11.21 23.83 9.32
C SER A 28 11.13 22.58 8.45
N CYS A 29 9.90 22.12 8.19
CA CYS A 29 9.67 20.98 7.29
C CYS A 29 10.27 21.23 5.89
N ASP A 30 10.12 22.44 5.35
CA ASP A 30 10.65 22.80 4.03
C ASP A 30 12.18 22.84 3.99
N GLU A 31 12.84 23.27 5.07
CA GLU A 31 14.31 23.23 5.18
C GLU A 31 14.82 21.78 5.25
N ILE A 32 14.12 20.91 5.99
CA ILE A 32 14.44 19.49 6.07
C ILE A 32 14.24 18.83 4.70
N GLU A 33 13.16 19.16 4.00
CA GLU A 33 12.91 18.68 2.64
C GLU A 33 14.01 19.11 1.67
N ALA A 34 14.39 20.40 1.71
CA ALA A 34 15.43 20.94 0.86
C ALA A 34 16.80 20.27 1.10
N ALA A 35 17.14 19.96 2.35
CA ALA A 35 18.40 19.35 2.75
C ALA A 35 18.46 17.84 2.48
N THR A 36 17.36 17.12 2.74
CA THR A 36 17.35 15.64 2.65
C THR A 36 16.90 15.12 1.29
N LYS A 37 16.18 15.92 0.51
CA LYS A 37 15.51 15.50 -0.74
C LYS A 37 14.55 14.31 -0.57
N ILE A 38 14.08 14.06 0.65
CA ILE A 38 13.03 13.07 0.92
C ILE A 38 11.72 13.59 0.34
N GLU A 39 10.99 12.73 -0.37
CA GLU A 39 9.69 13.05 -0.93
C GLU A 39 8.73 13.56 0.18
N ARG A 40 7.98 14.62 -0.10
CA ARG A 40 7.11 15.29 0.88
C ARG A 40 6.21 14.33 1.67
N SER A 41 5.59 13.36 1.00
CA SER A 41 4.68 12.41 1.66
C SER A 41 5.41 11.55 2.70
N GLU A 42 6.62 11.10 2.36
CA GLU A 42 7.49 10.30 3.24
C GLU A 42 8.11 11.13 4.35
N LEU A 43 8.49 12.37 4.05
CA LEU A 43 9.03 13.29 5.03
C LEU A 43 8.00 13.61 6.12
N VAL A 44 6.75 13.89 5.73
CA VAL A 44 5.66 14.13 6.67
C VAL A 44 5.48 12.93 7.62
N ARG A 45 5.45 11.70 7.10
CA ARG A 45 5.36 10.48 7.92
C ARG A 45 6.57 10.32 8.85
N THR A 46 7.76 10.61 8.34
CA THR A 46 9.01 10.56 9.09
C THR A 46 8.97 11.54 10.27
N LEU A 47 8.64 12.81 10.03
CA LEU A 47 8.54 13.84 11.06
C LEU A 47 7.44 13.56 12.09
N GLN A 48 6.30 13.03 11.63
CA GLN A 48 5.24 12.56 12.52
C GLN A 48 5.73 11.43 13.44
N SER A 49 6.48 10.45 12.91
CA SER A 49 7.00 9.34 13.71
C SER A 49 7.98 9.79 14.80
N LEU A 50 8.76 10.84 14.52
CA LEU A 50 9.75 11.41 15.43
C LEU A 50 9.14 12.36 16.49
N SER A 51 7.97 12.96 16.21
CA SER A 51 7.38 14.02 17.04
C SER A 51 6.06 13.68 17.74
N LEU A 52 5.29 12.70 17.24
CA LEU A 52 3.95 12.40 17.76
C LEU A 52 3.93 11.35 18.87
N HIS A 53 5.05 10.69 19.17
CA HIS A 53 5.07 9.68 20.23
C HIS A 53 4.70 10.31 21.58
N LYS A 54 3.85 9.66 22.39
CA LYS A 54 3.35 10.26 23.64
C LYS A 54 4.41 10.50 24.73
N VAL A 55 5.53 9.77 24.68
CA VAL A 55 6.52 9.71 25.78
C VAL A 55 7.93 9.87 25.21
N ASN A 56 8.26 9.12 24.16
CA ASN A 56 9.59 9.15 23.55
C ASN A 56 9.64 10.10 22.34
N LYS A 57 9.34 11.39 22.52
CA LYS A 57 9.46 12.39 21.44
C LYS A 57 10.91 12.74 21.22
N LEU A 58 11.46 12.44 20.05
CA LEU A 58 12.82 12.87 19.71
C LEU A 58 12.83 14.30 19.19
N LEU A 59 11.77 14.68 18.46
CA LEU A 59 11.57 16.04 17.97
C LEU A 59 10.33 16.68 18.60
N ILE A 60 10.41 17.97 18.90
CA ILE A 60 9.29 18.79 19.37
C ILE A 60 8.82 19.62 18.19
N LYS A 61 7.56 19.41 17.80
CA LYS A 61 6.89 20.25 16.80
C LYS A 61 6.31 21.49 17.51
N ARG A 62 6.64 22.70 17.06
CA ARG A 62 6.15 23.95 17.67
C ARG A 62 4.65 24.14 17.52
N SER A 63 4.10 23.86 16.35
CA SER A 63 2.66 23.94 16.11
C SER A 63 1.94 22.69 16.64
N PRO A 64 0.77 22.85 17.29
CA PRO A 64 0.02 21.73 17.84
C PRO A 64 -0.62 20.89 16.72
N GLY A 65 -1.01 19.66 17.05
CA GLY A 65 -1.73 18.76 16.14
C GLY A 65 -0.84 17.73 15.45
N ARG A 66 -1.48 16.85 14.67
CA ARG A 66 -0.82 15.72 13.98
C ARG A 66 -0.38 16.03 12.56
N GLU A 67 -1.02 17.00 11.93
CA GLU A 67 -0.72 17.40 10.56
C GLU A 67 0.67 18.03 10.49
N VAL A 68 1.34 18.00 9.35
CA VAL A 68 2.65 18.65 9.17
C VAL A 68 2.59 19.52 7.93
N SER A 69 2.68 20.83 8.13
CA SER A 69 2.74 21.85 7.08
C SER A 69 4.19 22.20 6.72
N GLY A 70 4.40 22.94 5.63
CA GLY A 70 5.75 23.35 5.17
C GLY A 70 6.50 24.22 6.18
N SER A 71 5.77 25.17 6.76
CA SER A 71 6.29 26.13 7.73
C SER A 71 6.34 25.58 9.17
N ASP A 72 5.93 24.34 9.41
CA ASP A 72 6.01 23.74 10.75
C ASP A 72 7.47 23.54 11.16
N VAL A 73 7.84 24.08 12.32
CA VAL A 73 9.19 24.02 12.88
C VAL A 73 9.31 22.87 13.88
N PHE A 74 10.39 22.11 13.74
CA PHE A 74 10.78 20.99 14.59
C PHE A 74 12.07 21.33 15.33
N GLU A 75 12.14 20.94 16.60
CA GLU A 75 13.29 21.16 17.47
C GLU A 75 13.76 19.85 18.09
N PHE A 76 15.05 19.72 18.37
CA PHE A 76 15.55 18.56 19.10
C PHE A 76 15.06 18.57 20.56
N ASN A 77 14.51 17.44 21.03
CA ASN A 77 14.06 17.32 22.42
C ASN A 77 15.24 17.07 23.38
N SER A 78 15.89 18.14 23.86
CA SER A 78 16.96 18.05 24.85
C SER A 78 16.49 17.54 26.23
N GLN A 79 15.19 17.58 26.50
CA GLN A 79 14.56 17.06 27.73
C GLN A 79 14.06 15.62 27.56
N PHE A 80 14.58 14.89 26.58
CA PHE A 80 14.22 13.51 26.34
C PHE A 80 14.44 12.64 27.59
N LEU A 81 13.38 11.94 28.00
CA LEU A 81 13.41 11.01 29.12
C LEU A 81 12.84 9.68 28.67
N SER A 82 13.67 8.63 28.70
CA SER A 82 13.20 7.27 28.52
C SER A 82 13.75 6.32 29.56
N LYS A 83 12.94 5.32 29.92
CA LYS A 83 13.36 4.22 30.80
C LYS A 83 14.13 3.14 30.03
N LEU A 84 14.04 3.13 28.70
CA LEU A 84 14.66 2.12 27.84
C LEU A 84 16.00 2.64 27.30
N PHE A 85 17.06 1.83 27.41
CA PHE A 85 18.34 2.14 26.78
C PHE A 85 18.24 2.09 25.25
N ARG A 86 17.62 1.03 24.72
CA ARG A 86 17.38 0.83 23.28
C ARG A 86 15.94 1.17 22.93
N LEU A 87 15.76 2.06 21.96
CA LEU A 87 14.47 2.59 21.54
C LEU A 87 14.25 2.29 20.06
N THR A 88 13.18 1.57 19.75
CA THR A 88 12.75 1.39 18.36
C THR A 88 11.71 2.44 18.01
N ILE A 89 12.01 3.27 17.01
CA ILE A 89 11.07 4.26 16.52
C ILE A 89 10.29 3.65 15.37
N ASN A 90 9.05 3.27 15.65
CA ASN A 90 8.19 2.67 14.65
C ASN A 90 7.88 3.67 13.54
N GLN A 91 8.08 3.26 12.29
CA GLN A 91 7.65 4.03 11.14
C GLN A 91 6.13 4.16 11.14
N ILE A 92 5.63 5.32 10.78
CA ILE A 92 4.21 5.47 10.47
C ILE A 92 4.04 4.89 9.08
N GLN A 93 3.47 3.69 9.02
CA GLN A 93 3.14 3.06 7.76
C GLN A 93 2.16 3.94 6.99
N SER A 94 2.39 4.09 5.69
CA SER A 94 1.35 4.56 4.79
C SER A 94 0.12 3.70 5.03
N LYS A 95 -1.03 4.32 5.31
CA LYS A 95 -2.27 3.70 4.89
C LYS A 95 -2.15 3.69 3.38
N GLU A 96 -1.86 2.54 2.80
CA GLU A 96 -1.97 2.34 1.36
C GLU A 96 -3.31 2.96 0.96
N THR A 97 -3.28 4.04 0.19
CA THR A 97 -4.52 4.62 -0.32
C THR A 97 -5.16 3.53 -1.16
N LYS A 98 -6.50 3.41 -1.12
CA LYS A 98 -7.21 2.43 -1.94
C LYS A 98 -6.73 2.46 -3.41
N GLU A 99 -6.35 3.65 -3.88
CA GLU A 99 -5.80 3.92 -5.20
C GLU A 99 -4.46 3.22 -5.48
N GLU A 100 -3.51 3.20 -4.54
CA GLU A 100 -2.22 2.50 -4.70
C GLU A 100 -2.38 0.98 -4.67
N ALA A 101 -3.27 0.48 -3.78
CA ALA A 101 -3.63 -0.94 -3.73
C ALA A 101 -4.32 -1.39 -5.02
N ASP A 102 -5.26 -0.59 -5.53
CA ASP A 102 -5.97 -0.85 -6.78
C ASP A 102 -5.03 -0.78 -7.99
N ALA A 103 -4.12 0.19 -8.04
CA ALA A 103 -3.13 0.30 -9.12
C ALA A 103 -2.20 -0.92 -9.17
N THR A 104 -1.76 -1.41 -8.01
CA THR A 104 -0.92 -2.61 -7.92
C THR A 104 -1.70 -3.86 -8.34
N GLN A 105 -2.96 -4.01 -7.92
CA GLN A 105 -3.81 -5.13 -8.34
C GLN A 105 -4.09 -5.12 -9.85
N ASN A 106 -4.33 -3.95 -10.44
CA ASN A 106 -4.61 -3.84 -11.87
C ASN A 106 -3.41 -4.27 -12.73
N LYS A 107 -2.19 -3.85 -12.39
CA LYS A 107 -0.97 -4.29 -13.09
C LYS A 107 -0.78 -5.80 -13.03
N VAL A 108 -1.00 -6.40 -11.86
CA VAL A 108 -0.91 -7.86 -11.68
C VAL A 108 -1.95 -8.60 -12.51
N PHE A 109 -3.14 -8.02 -12.71
CA PHE A 109 -4.17 -8.61 -13.56
C PHE A 109 -3.84 -8.52 -15.04
N GLU A 110 -3.33 -7.39 -15.53
CA GLU A 110 -2.95 -7.22 -16.94
C GLU A 110 -1.93 -8.29 -17.40
N ASP A 111 -0.94 -8.60 -16.55
CA ASP A 111 0.04 -9.65 -16.80
C ASP A 111 -0.56 -11.07 -16.81
N ARG A 112 -1.72 -11.25 -16.16
CA ARG A 112 -2.31 -12.58 -15.89
C ARG A 112 -3.65 -12.80 -16.58
N GLN A 113 -4.14 -11.84 -17.34
CA GLN A 113 -5.41 -11.95 -18.08
C GLN A 113 -5.45 -13.19 -18.99
N TYR A 114 -4.32 -13.55 -19.61
CA TYR A 114 -4.22 -14.73 -20.47
C TYR A 114 -4.32 -16.04 -19.67
N GLN A 115 -3.88 -16.06 -18.40
CA GLN A 115 -4.06 -17.21 -17.52
C GLN A 115 -5.52 -17.39 -17.14
N VAL A 116 -6.24 -16.29 -16.92
CA VAL A 116 -7.69 -16.29 -16.67
C VAL A 116 -8.43 -16.83 -17.87
N ASP A 117 -8.15 -16.31 -19.08
CA ASP A 117 -8.76 -16.80 -20.33
C ASP A 117 -8.52 -18.31 -20.51
N ALA A 118 -7.27 -18.76 -20.36
CA ALA A 118 -6.91 -20.16 -20.51
C ALA A 118 -7.63 -21.06 -19.49
N ALA A 119 -7.80 -20.58 -18.25
CA ALA A 119 -8.53 -21.32 -17.23
C ALA A 119 -10.03 -21.40 -17.55
N ILE A 120 -10.65 -20.29 -17.96
CA ILE A 120 -12.07 -20.26 -18.37
C ILE A 120 -12.30 -21.23 -19.54
N VAL A 121 -11.49 -21.16 -20.59
CA VAL A 121 -11.60 -22.04 -21.76
C VAL A 121 -11.41 -23.51 -21.34
N ARG A 122 -10.48 -23.82 -20.44
CA ARG A 122 -10.27 -25.19 -19.95
C ARG A 122 -11.49 -25.74 -19.19
N ILE A 123 -12.08 -24.94 -18.30
CA ILE A 123 -13.29 -25.31 -17.55
C ILE A 123 -14.46 -25.54 -18.51
N MET A 124 -14.70 -24.58 -19.40
CA MET A 124 -15.81 -24.63 -20.36
C MET A 124 -15.66 -25.75 -21.39
N LYS A 125 -14.43 -26.03 -21.84
CA LYS A 125 -14.16 -27.16 -22.73
C LYS A 125 -14.51 -28.50 -22.11
N TYR A 126 -14.30 -28.65 -20.80
CA TYR A 126 -14.63 -29.86 -20.05
C TYR A 126 -16.14 -29.98 -19.77
N LYS A 127 -16.78 -28.90 -19.30
CA LYS A 127 -18.20 -28.93 -18.92
C LYS A 127 -19.18 -28.80 -20.08
N LYS A 128 -18.75 -28.19 -21.19
CA LYS A 128 -19.56 -27.78 -22.35
C LYS A 128 -20.59 -26.68 -22.05
N THR A 129 -21.28 -26.77 -20.91
CA THR A 129 -22.24 -25.76 -20.44
C THR A 129 -22.04 -25.52 -18.95
N ALA A 130 -22.05 -24.26 -18.50
CA ALA A 130 -21.92 -23.93 -17.09
C ALA A 130 -22.67 -22.63 -16.71
N PRO A 131 -23.43 -22.63 -15.61
CA PRO A 131 -23.95 -21.40 -15.01
C PRO A 131 -22.82 -20.49 -14.52
N HIS A 132 -23.03 -19.18 -14.56
CA HIS A 132 -22.04 -18.17 -14.17
C HIS A 132 -21.45 -18.42 -12.78
N GLN A 133 -22.28 -18.72 -11.78
CA GLN A 133 -21.81 -18.98 -10.41
C GLN A 133 -20.89 -20.21 -10.33
N VAL A 134 -21.17 -21.26 -11.11
CA VAL A 134 -20.35 -22.47 -11.16
C VAL A 134 -19.01 -22.17 -11.82
N LEU A 135 -19.01 -21.47 -12.96
CA LEU A 135 -17.79 -21.06 -13.66
C LEU A 135 -16.91 -20.18 -12.76
N MET A 136 -17.50 -19.20 -12.07
CA MET A 136 -16.77 -18.32 -11.15
C MET A 136 -16.15 -19.10 -9.99
N THR A 137 -16.92 -20.00 -9.37
CA THR A 137 -16.44 -20.83 -8.25
C THR A 137 -15.26 -21.70 -8.66
N GLU A 138 -15.33 -22.36 -9.83
CA GLU A 138 -14.23 -23.20 -10.32
C GLU A 138 -13.02 -22.39 -10.82
N LEU A 139 -13.25 -21.21 -11.39
CA LEU A 139 -12.15 -20.33 -11.78
C LEU A 139 -11.36 -19.89 -10.55
N PHE A 140 -12.05 -19.39 -9.52
CA PHE A 140 -11.41 -18.92 -8.28
C PHE A 140 -10.74 -20.04 -7.48
N SER A 141 -11.16 -21.30 -7.63
CA SER A 141 -10.45 -22.42 -7.02
C SER A 141 -9.14 -22.78 -7.75
N GLN A 142 -9.01 -22.42 -9.04
CA GLN A 142 -7.81 -22.69 -9.84
C GLN A 142 -6.78 -21.54 -9.81
N ILE A 143 -7.22 -20.28 -9.70
CA ILE A 143 -6.30 -19.13 -9.71
C ILE A 143 -5.77 -18.82 -8.30
N ARG A 144 -4.45 -18.65 -8.17
CA ARG A 144 -3.76 -18.34 -6.89
C ARG A 144 -3.44 -16.86 -6.73
N PHE A 145 -4.20 -15.97 -7.37
CA PHE A 145 -3.95 -14.54 -7.33
C PHE A 145 -5.23 -13.73 -7.16
N PRO A 146 -5.15 -12.52 -6.56
CA PRO A 146 -6.31 -11.65 -6.42
C PRO A 146 -6.85 -11.27 -7.80
N CYS A 147 -8.14 -11.51 -8.01
CA CYS A 147 -8.84 -11.14 -9.24
C CYS A 147 -10.24 -10.65 -8.87
N LYS A 148 -10.65 -9.49 -9.38
CA LYS A 148 -11.98 -8.95 -9.11
C LYS A 148 -13.00 -9.61 -10.03
N SER A 149 -14.21 -9.86 -9.53
CA SER A 149 -15.29 -10.44 -10.34
C SER A 149 -15.66 -9.59 -11.56
N SER A 150 -15.47 -8.26 -11.47
CA SER A 150 -15.65 -7.33 -12.60
C SER A 150 -14.69 -7.61 -13.76
N ASP A 151 -13.46 -7.98 -13.45
CA ASP A 151 -12.44 -8.20 -14.48
C ASP A 151 -12.63 -9.56 -15.16
N VAL A 152 -13.03 -10.58 -14.39
CA VAL A 152 -13.45 -11.88 -14.96
C VAL A 152 -14.63 -11.70 -15.90
N LYS A 153 -15.64 -10.88 -15.55
CA LYS A 153 -16.76 -10.60 -16.45
C LYS A 153 -16.30 -10.01 -17.78
N LYS A 154 -15.37 -9.04 -17.77
CA LYS A 154 -14.78 -8.50 -19.00
C LYS A 154 -14.08 -9.59 -19.84
N ARG A 155 -13.39 -10.54 -19.18
CA ARG A 155 -12.76 -11.68 -19.89
C ARG A 155 -13.79 -12.61 -20.52
N ILE A 156 -14.88 -12.91 -19.82
CA ILE A 156 -15.97 -13.72 -20.37
C ILE A 156 -16.59 -13.05 -21.60
N GLU A 157 -16.87 -11.74 -21.55
CA GLU A 157 -17.36 -11.02 -22.74
C GLU A 157 -16.36 -11.07 -23.90
N SER A 158 -15.07 -10.86 -23.63
CA SER A 158 -14.02 -10.98 -24.66
C SER A 158 -13.95 -12.38 -25.26
N LEU A 159 -14.19 -13.43 -24.48
CA LEU A 159 -14.24 -14.81 -24.97
C LEU A 159 -15.51 -15.10 -25.77
N ILE A 160 -16.62 -14.41 -25.49
CA ILE A 160 -17.84 -14.48 -26.30
C ILE A 160 -17.63 -13.76 -27.65
N GLU A 161 -17.07 -12.55 -27.63
CA GLU A 161 -16.72 -11.79 -28.85
C GLU A 161 -15.77 -12.55 -29.78
N ARG A 162 -14.89 -13.38 -29.19
CA ARG A 162 -13.93 -14.24 -29.90
C ARG A 162 -14.50 -15.62 -30.24
N GLU A 163 -15.80 -15.84 -30.05
CA GLU A 163 -16.52 -17.07 -30.40
C GLU A 163 -16.00 -18.33 -29.69
N TYR A 164 -15.37 -18.20 -28.51
CA TYR A 164 -15.03 -19.34 -27.65
C TYR A 164 -16.21 -19.79 -26.81
N LEU A 165 -17.08 -18.85 -26.45
CA LEU A 165 -18.26 -19.04 -25.62
C LEU A 165 -19.47 -18.35 -26.24
N GLU A 166 -20.65 -18.77 -25.86
CA GLU A 166 -21.89 -18.03 -26.09
C GLU A 166 -22.76 -18.05 -24.83
N ARG A 167 -23.74 -17.15 -24.77
CA ARG A 167 -24.79 -17.22 -23.75
C ARG A 167 -25.87 -18.18 -24.22
N ASN A 168 -26.39 -18.97 -23.30
CA ASN A 168 -27.52 -19.84 -23.59
C ASN A 168 -28.75 -18.98 -23.96
N ALA A 169 -29.50 -19.43 -24.97
CA ALA A 169 -30.66 -18.70 -25.49
C ALA A 169 -31.81 -18.59 -24.48
N ASP A 170 -31.97 -19.59 -23.61
CA ASP A 170 -33.05 -19.66 -22.63
C ASP A 170 -32.64 -19.03 -21.28
N ASP A 171 -31.34 -19.05 -20.94
CA ASP A 171 -30.79 -18.48 -19.71
C ASP A 171 -29.49 -17.69 -19.95
N PRO A 172 -29.54 -16.34 -19.97
CA PRO A 172 -28.37 -15.50 -20.12
C PRO A 172 -27.29 -15.68 -19.04
N ASN A 173 -27.61 -16.29 -17.89
CA ASN A 173 -26.63 -16.59 -16.84
C ASN A 173 -25.90 -17.91 -17.05
N THR A 174 -26.19 -18.62 -18.14
CA THR A 174 -25.53 -19.87 -18.52
C THR A 174 -24.71 -19.67 -19.78
N TYR A 175 -23.50 -20.22 -19.80
CA TYR A 175 -22.58 -20.15 -20.94
C TYR A 175 -22.44 -21.51 -21.60
N ASN A 176 -22.34 -21.53 -22.93
CA ASN A 176 -21.99 -22.72 -23.72
C ASN A 176 -20.60 -22.53 -24.34
N TYR A 177 -19.87 -23.62 -24.52
CA TYR A 177 -18.58 -23.66 -25.21
C TYR A 177 -18.76 -23.93 -26.71
N LEU A 178 -18.10 -23.14 -27.55
CA LEU A 178 -18.27 -23.17 -29.01
C LEU A 178 -17.12 -23.83 -29.80
N ALA A 179 -15.92 -23.97 -29.20
CA ALA A 179 -14.70 -24.39 -29.87
C ALA A 179 -14.29 -25.87 -29.65
#